data_AF-A0A7S2C804-F1
#
_entry.id   AF-A0A7S2C804-F1
#
_cell.length_a   1.000
_cell.length_b   1.000
_cell.length_c   1.000
_cell.angle_alpha   90.00
_cell.angle_beta   90.00
_cell.angle_gamma   90.00
#
_symmetry.space_group_name_H-M   'P 1'
#
loop_
_entity.id
_entity.type
_entity.pdbx_description
1 polymer ?
#
loop_
_entity_poly.entity_id
_entity_poly.type
_entity_poly.pdbx_seq_one_letter_code
_entity_poly.pdbx_strand_id
1 'polypeptide(L)'
;MLCIGAALLTVMGFFASQPFLGQALSFMVLYVWSRKNPDAMTSIFGFQMQAFYLPWALIALNVLIGNPIFMSILGVVAGHIYYFLHYIAPESMGIDPIKTPLFLIEWFGGRPQPVRGGGG
;
A
#
# COMPACT_ATOMS: atom_id res chain seq x y z
N MET A 1 -4.33 -3.93 4.51
CA MET A 1 -3.37 -3.70 3.40
C MET A 1 -3.18 -4.96 2.57
N LEU A 2 -2.73 -6.08 3.15
CA LEU A 2 -2.48 -7.32 2.39
C LEU A 2 -3.74 -7.94 1.77
N CYS A 3 -4.85 -8.10 2.51
CA CYS A 3 -6.06 -8.72 1.94
C CYS A 3 -6.70 -7.88 0.82
N ILE A 4 -6.77 -6.56 1.01
CA ILE A 4 -7.32 -5.63 0.01
C ILE A 4 -6.38 -5.50 -1.20
N GLY A 5 -5.07 -5.42 -0.96
CA GLY A 5 -4.05 -5.41 -2.01
C GLY A 5 -4.03 -6.71 -2.81
N ALA A 6 -4.15 -7.86 -2.13
CA ALA A 6 -4.28 -9.17 -2.78
C ALA A 6 -5.57 -9.27 -3.59
N ALA A 7 -6.70 -8.79 -3.07
CA ALA A 7 -7.96 -8.77 -3.83
C ALA A 7 -7.85 -7.91 -5.11
N LEU A 8 -7.29 -6.70 -5.00
CA LEU A 8 -7.04 -5.81 -6.15
C LEU A 8 -6.10 -6.44 -7.17
N LEU A 9 -5.00 -7.02 -6.70
CA LEU A 9 -4.03 -7.69 -7.57
C LEU A 9 -4.64 -8.92 -8.24
N THR A 10 -5.44 -9.74 -7.55
CA THR A 10 -6.13 -10.89 -8.16
C THR A 10 -7.09 -10.47 -9.27
N VAL A 11 -7.83 -9.37 -9.09
CA VAL A 11 -8.69 -8.81 -10.14
C VAL A 11 -7.85 -8.37 -11.33
N MET A 12 -6.77 -7.62 -11.12
CA MET A 12 -5.87 -7.19 -12.21
C MET A 12 -5.15 -8.37 -12.88
N GLY A 13 -4.74 -9.38 -12.12
CA GLY A 13 -4.06 -10.58 -12.62
C GLY A 13 -4.96 -11.48 -13.45
N PHE A 14 -6.25 -11.53 -13.12
CA PHE A 14 -7.25 -12.19 -13.94
C PHE A 14 -7.33 -11.55 -15.33
N PHE A 15 -7.37 -10.21 -15.41
CA PHE A 15 -7.32 -9.49 -16.69
C PHE A 15 -5.97 -9.62 -17.41
N ALA A 16 -4.86 -9.69 -16.67
CA ALA A 16 -3.52 -9.84 -17.23
C ALA A 16 -3.13 -11.30 -17.58
N SER A 17 -4.02 -12.27 -17.33
CA SER A 17 -3.79 -13.71 -17.55
C SER A 17 -2.48 -14.24 -16.94
N GLN A 18 -2.07 -13.68 -15.80
CA GLN A 18 -0.83 -14.06 -15.13
C GLN A 18 -1.11 -15.05 -13.98
N PRO A 19 -0.51 -16.25 -13.98
CA PRO A 19 -0.77 -17.27 -12.95
C PRO A 19 -0.05 -17.00 -11.62
N PHE A 20 1.02 -16.18 -11.63
CA PHE A 20 1.82 -15.91 -10.44
C PHE A 20 1.90 -14.41 -10.12
N LEU A 21 1.30 -14.00 -9.01
CA LEU A 21 1.23 -12.60 -8.57
C LEU A 21 2.10 -12.28 -7.34
N GLY A 22 2.87 -13.25 -6.83
CA GLY A 22 3.68 -13.07 -5.62
C GLY A 22 4.65 -11.89 -5.74
N GLN A 23 5.33 -11.77 -6.88
CA GLN A 23 6.25 -10.67 -7.15
C GLN A 23 5.53 -9.31 -7.18
N ALA A 24 4.39 -9.21 -7.86
CA ALA A 24 3.60 -7.98 -7.90
C ALA A 24 3.10 -7.57 -6.51
N LEU A 25 2.73 -8.54 -5.66
CA LEU A 25 2.30 -8.29 -4.29
C LEU A 25 3.44 -7.77 -3.42
N SER A 26 4.64 -8.35 -3.50
CA SER A 26 5.82 -7.83 -2.80
C SER A 26 6.14 -6.39 -3.21
N PHE A 27 6.11 -6.08 -4.51
CA PHE A 27 6.33 -4.71 -5.01
C PHE A 27 5.24 -3.74 -4.54
N MET A 28 3.98 -4.18 -4.48
CA MET A 28 2.88 -3.36 -3.98
C MET A 28 3.04 -3.00 -2.50
N VAL A 29 3.36 -3.98 -1.66
CA VAL A 29 3.60 -3.75 -0.21
C VAL A 29 4.78 -2.81 0.00
N LEU A 30 5.86 -3.06 -0.72
CA LEU A 30 7.08 -2.27 -0.69
C LEU A 30 6.82 -0.82 -1.12
N TYR A 31 6.06 -0.61 -2.19
CA TYR A 31 5.66 0.71 -2.65
C TYR A 31 4.84 1.46 -1.60
N VAL A 32 3.82 0.82 -1.02
CA VAL A 32 2.99 1.44 0.02
C VAL A 32 3.81 1.79 1.26
N TRP A 33 4.72 0.91 1.67
CA TRP A 33 5.62 1.17 2.80
C TRP A 33 6.57 2.34 2.52
N SER A 34 7.17 2.36 1.33
CA SER A 34 8.05 3.43 0.84
C SER A 34 7.36 4.79 0.86
N ARG A 35 6.09 4.85 0.44
CA ARG A 35 5.28 6.08 0.45
C ARG A 35 4.84 6.53 1.85
N LYS A 36 4.71 5.60 2.81
CA LYS A 36 4.39 5.92 4.21
C LYS A 36 5.56 6.48 4.99
N ASN A 37 6.77 6.06 4.66
CA ASN A 37 7.98 6.46 5.37
C ASN A 37 9.01 7.03 4.39
N PRO A 38 8.70 8.12 3.66
CA PRO A 38 9.58 8.61 2.59
C PRO A 38 10.98 9.00 3.11
N ASP A 39 11.06 9.54 4.32
CA ASP A 39 12.30 10.01 4.95
C ASP A 39 13.10 8.90 5.65
N ALA A 40 12.57 7.67 5.72
CA ALA A 40 13.28 6.57 6.33
C ALA A 40 14.53 6.21 5.51
N MET A 41 15.69 6.18 6.15
CA MET A 41 16.94 5.76 5.55
C MET A 41 16.97 4.22 5.46
N THR A 42 16.96 3.70 4.24
CA THR A 42 17.02 2.26 3.96
C THR A 42 18.30 1.89 3.22
N SER A 43 18.90 0.76 3.56
CA SER A 43 20.06 0.26 2.83
C SER A 43 19.64 -0.84 1.85
N ILE A 44 20.02 -0.70 0.59
CA ILE A 44 19.83 -1.71 -0.47
C ILE A 44 21.22 -2.16 -0.92
N PHE A 45 21.56 -3.43 -0.70
CA PHE A 45 22.89 -3.99 -1.02
C PHE A 45 24.07 -3.18 -0.45
N GLY A 46 23.89 -2.59 0.75
CA GLY A 46 24.92 -1.78 1.42
C GLY A 46 24.89 -0.29 1.05
N PHE A 47 24.12 0.12 0.04
CA PHE A 47 23.93 1.53 -0.32
C PHE A 47 22.77 2.14 0.45
N GLN A 48 23.04 3.16 1.26
CA GLN A 48 22.02 3.91 1.99
C GLN A 48 21.27 4.87 1.05
N MET A 49 19.96 4.73 0.97
CA MET A 49 19.07 5.55 0.17
C MET A 49 17.77 5.83 0.94
N GLN A 50 17.11 6.93 0.63
CA GLN A 50 15.78 7.18 1.18
C GLN A 50 14.79 6.12 0.68
N ALA A 51 13.91 5.67 1.57
CA ALA A 51 12.89 4.67 1.30
C ALA A 51 12.02 5.02 0.08
N PHE A 52 11.86 6.31 -0.23
CA PHE A 52 11.18 6.76 -1.45
C PHE A 52 11.78 6.20 -2.76
N TYR A 53 13.11 6.03 -2.84
CA TYR A 53 13.79 5.52 -4.04
C TYR A 53 13.79 3.99 -4.13
N LEU A 54 13.45 3.30 -3.04
CA LEU A 54 13.49 1.84 -2.90
C LEU A 54 12.74 1.08 -4.02
N PRO A 55 11.47 1.40 -4.36
CA PRO A 55 10.76 0.71 -5.45
C PRO A 55 11.46 0.85 -6.81
N TRP A 56 12.04 2.02 -7.08
CA TRP A 56 12.75 2.29 -8.34
C TRP A 56 14.10 1.56 -8.41
N ALA A 57 14.83 1.54 -7.28
CA ALA A 57 16.08 0.80 -7.16
C ALA A 57 15.87 -0.71 -7.37
N LEU A 58 14.78 -1.28 -6.83
CA LEU A 58 14.46 -2.69 -7.05
C LEU A 58 14.02 -3.01 -8.47
N ILE A 59 13.35 -2.08 -9.17
CA ILE A 59 13.07 -2.24 -10.60
C ILE A 59 14.38 -2.26 -11.41
N ALA A 60 15.30 -1.33 -11.14
CA ALA A 60 16.60 -1.29 -11.79
C ALA A 60 17.41 -2.58 -11.54
N LEU A 61 17.36 -3.10 -10.31
CA LEU A 61 17.98 -4.37 -9.97
C LEU A 61 17.34 -5.55 -10.71
N ASN A 62 16.00 -5.60 -10.81
CA ASN A 62 15.32 -6.65 -11.57
C ASN A 62 15.72 -6.63 -13.04
N VAL A 63 15.92 -5.45 -13.63
CA VAL A 63 16.45 -5.31 -15.00
C VAL A 63 17.85 -5.89 -15.09
N LEU A 64 18.73 -5.55 -14.14
CA LEU A 64 20.13 -5.99 -14.12
C LEU A 64 20.27 -7.51 -13.96
N ILE A 65 19.41 -8.12 -13.15
CA ILE A 65 19.35 -9.58 -12.94
C ILE A 65 18.68 -10.31 -14.12
N GLY A 66 17.95 -9.59 -14.99
CA GLY A 66 17.21 -10.16 -16.11
C GLY A 66 15.83 -10.73 -15.74
N ASN A 67 15.24 -10.28 -14.62
CA ASN A 67 13.92 -10.69 -14.17
C ASN A 67 12.82 -9.94 -14.97
N PRO A 68 11.68 -10.59 -15.30
CA PRO A 68 10.54 -9.92 -15.94
C PRO A 68 10.07 -8.66 -15.18
N ILE A 69 10.24 -7.51 -15.83
CA ILE A 69 9.93 -6.19 -15.28
C ILE A 69 8.42 -5.95 -15.21
N PHE A 70 7.65 -6.61 -16.08
CA PHE A 70 6.19 -6.46 -16.17
C PHE A 70 5.49 -6.64 -14.82
N MET A 71 5.88 -7.66 -14.05
CA MET A 71 5.32 -7.93 -12.72
C MET A 71 5.66 -6.84 -11.70
N SER A 72 6.85 -6.26 -11.81
CA SER A 72 7.32 -5.20 -10.92
C SER A 72 6.54 -3.91 -11.17
N ILE A 73 6.32 -3.56 -12.44
CA ILE A 73 5.52 -2.40 -12.84
C ILE A 73 4.06 -2.59 -12.44
N LEU A 74 3.47 -3.77 -12.69
CA LEU A 74 2.09 -4.07 -12.30
C LEU A 74 1.91 -3.89 -10.79
N GLY A 75 2.87 -4.39 -9.99
CA GLY A 75 2.88 -4.19 -8.53
C GLY A 75 2.92 -2.72 -8.11
N VAL A 76 3.74 -1.88 -8.75
CA VAL A 76 3.79 -0.44 -8.49
C VAL A 76 2.49 0.26 -8.89
N VAL A 77 1.92 -0.07 -10.04
CA VAL A 77 0.64 0.51 -10.51
C VAL A 77 -0.50 0.13 -9.56
N ALA A 78 -0.60 -1.15 -9.19
CA ALA A 78 -1.58 -1.61 -8.22
C ALA A 78 -1.39 -0.96 -6.84
N GLY A 79 -0.14 -0.78 -6.40
CA GLY A 79 0.19 -0.04 -5.18
C GLY A 79 -0.18 1.43 -5.26
N HIS A 80 -0.01 2.07 -6.42
CA HIS A 80 -0.41 3.46 -6.66
C HIS A 80 -1.94 3.61 -6.59
N ILE A 81 -2.68 2.71 -7.23
CA ILE A 81 -4.15 2.68 -7.20
C ILE A 81 -4.65 2.42 -5.77
N TYR A 82 -4.05 1.46 -5.07
CA TYR A 82 -4.37 1.18 -3.66
C TYR A 82 -4.11 2.40 -2.77
N TYR A 83 -2.96 3.06 -2.94
CA TYR A 83 -2.60 4.24 -2.15
C TYR A 83 -3.56 5.39 -2.42
N PHE A 84 -3.89 5.65 -3.70
CA PHE A 84 -4.85 6.67 -4.08
C PHE A 84 -6.24 6.39 -3.49
N LEU A 85 -6.75 5.16 -3.61
CA LEU A 85 -8.08 4.79 -3.14
C LEU A 85 -8.19 4.73 -1.61
N HIS A 86 -7.11 4.38 -0.92
CA HIS A 86 -7.13 4.18 0.54
C HIS A 86 -6.63 5.38 1.35
N TYR A 87 -5.76 6.22 0.78
CA TYR A 87 -5.21 7.39 1.48
C TYR A 87 -5.77 8.71 0.94
N ILE A 88 -5.93 8.87 -0.37
CA ILE A 88 -6.32 10.15 -0.98
C ILE A 88 -7.85 10.26 -1.14
N ALA A 89 -8.53 9.18 -1.50
CA ALA A 89 -9.99 9.16 -1.61
C ALA A 89 -10.73 9.50 -0.29
N PRO A 90 -10.34 8.97 0.89
CA PRO A 90 -11.00 9.38 2.13
C PRO A 90 -10.73 10.84 2.50
N GLU A 91 -9.53 11.35 2.20
CA GLU A 91 -9.12 12.72 2.52
C GLU A 91 -9.82 13.78 1.64
N SER A 92 -10.22 13.40 0.41
CA SER A 92 -10.93 14.29 -0.54
C SER A 92 -12.46 14.14 -0.53
N MET A 93 -13.00 12.96 -0.20
CA MET A 93 -14.46 12.74 -0.12
C MET A 93 -15.04 12.94 1.28
N GLY A 94 -14.22 13.07 2.33
CA GLY A 94 -14.70 13.22 3.71
C GLY A 94 -15.50 12.02 4.24
N ILE A 95 -15.41 10.88 3.56
CA ILE A 95 -16.01 9.63 3.99
C ILE A 95 -14.85 8.82 4.55
N ASP A 96 -14.78 8.68 5.86
CA ASP A 96 -13.89 7.73 6.52
C ASP A 96 -14.41 6.30 6.26
N PRO A 97 -13.83 5.50 5.34
CA PRO A 97 -14.23 4.10 5.18
C PRO A 97 -13.79 3.25 6.39
N ILE A 98 -13.05 3.85 7.33
CA ILE A 98 -12.59 3.27 8.59
C ILE A 98 -13.22 4.02 9.78
N LYS A 99 -14.50 4.40 9.69
CA LYS A 99 -15.29 4.35 10.92
C LYS A 99 -15.46 2.89 11.27
N THR A 100 -14.93 2.47 12.41
CA THR A 100 -15.20 1.18 13.03
C THR A 100 -16.70 0.92 12.91
N PRO A 101 -17.13 -0.14 12.21
CA PRO A 101 -18.56 -0.40 12.06
C PRO A 101 -19.15 -0.52 13.47
N LEU A 102 -20.25 0.19 13.72
CA LEU A 102 -20.80 0.41 15.06
C LEU A 102 -20.96 -0.90 15.86
N PHE A 103 -21.30 -1.99 15.18
CA PHE A 103 -21.48 -3.31 15.79
C PHE A 103 -20.21 -3.83 16.49
N LEU A 104 -19.01 -3.48 15.99
CA LEU A 104 -17.73 -3.92 16.57
C LEU A 104 -17.40 -3.15 17.85
N ILE A 105 -17.83 -1.88 17.92
CA ILE A 105 -17.75 -1.04 19.13
C ILE A 105 -18.73 -1.55 20.19
N GLU A 106 -19.95 -1.92 19.78
CA GLU A 106 -20.96 -2.49 20.67
C GLU A 106 -20.55 -3.85 21.23
N TRP A 107 -19.95 -4.73 20.40
CA TRP A 107 -19.42 -6.01 20.87
C TRP A 107 -18.29 -5.81 21.88
N PHE A 108 -17.33 -4.94 21.61
CA PHE A 108 -16.19 -4.69 22.51
C PHE A 108 -16.48 -3.69 23.65
N GLY A 109 -17.73 -3.24 23.82
CA GLY A 109 -18.15 -2.38 24.94
C GLY A 109 -17.60 -0.95 24.89
N GLY A 110 -17.22 -0.46 23.71
CA GLY A 110 -16.71 0.90 23.54
C GLY A 110 -17.81 1.92 23.75
N ARG A 111 -17.91 2.51 24.95
CA ARG A 111 -18.77 3.68 25.15
C ARG A 111 -18.27 4.82 24.26
N PRO A 112 -19.12 5.44 23.42
CA PRO A 112 -18.74 6.66 22.71
C PRO A 112 -18.36 7.71 23.76
N GLN A 113 -17.07 8.04 23.86
CA GLN A 113 -16.68 9.22 24.62
C GLN A 113 -17.07 10.44 23.78
N PRO A 114 -17.88 11.38 24.31
CA PRO A 114 -18.14 12.62 23.60
C PRO A 114 -16.81 13.32 23.40
N VAL A 115 -16.48 13.61 22.14
CA VAL A 115 -15.32 14.41 21.76
C VAL A 115 -15.41 15.70 22.56
N ARG A 116 -14.53 15.86 23.56
CA ARG A 116 -14.44 17.07 24.36
C ARG A 116 -13.99 18.17 23.41
N GLY A 117 -14.97 18.96 22.95
CA GLY A 117 -14.77 20.16 22.17
C GLY A 117 -13.68 21.02 22.81
N GLY A 118 -12.84 21.57 21.93
CA GLY A 118 -11.67 22.36 22.31
C GLY A 118 -11.98 23.46 23.32
N GLY A 119 -11.04 23.65 24.24
CA GLY A 119 -10.95 24.82 25.08
C GLY A 119 -9.48 25.21 25.17
N GLY A 120 -9.18 26.44 24.74
CA GLY A 120 -7.85 27.06 24.74
C GLY A 120 -7.61 27.90 23.50
#